data_AF-A0A523U5F4-F1
#
_entry.id   AF-A0A523U5F4-F1
#
_cell.length_a   1.000
_cell.length_b   1.000
_cell.length_c   1.000
_cell.angle_alpha   90.00
_cell.angle_beta   90.00
_cell.angle_gamma   90.00
#
_symmetry.space_group_name_H-M   'P 1'
#
loop_
_entity.id
_entity.type
_entity.pdbx_description
1 polymer ?
#
loop_
_entity_poly.entity_id
_entity_poly.type
_entity_poly.pdbx_seq_one_letter_code
_entity_poly.pdbx_strand_id
1 'polypeptide(L)'
;MPPEVALAIFLLPFFSFLLISFIIRPFLNNRPQLSGYVTIASIGASLLLSIWVLIEVIKAPGHVLPMPDYQWLVVGDIAIQVGVTLDSLAAVMLIVVTSVSLLVQIYSQGYMRGDPGYSRYFAFMSLFTCSMLGLVLADNLLFLYLFWEGVGLCSYLLIGFWFHRPEAARAATKAFVVTRIGDFGFLAAILFLFAKTGTFDIGELHQLALIGALGGTVLT
;
A
#
# COMPACT_ATOMS: atom_id res chain seq x y z
N MET A 1 5.49 5.22 -21.09
CA MET A 1 5.92 4.09 -20.22
C MET A 1 4.88 2.98 -20.28
N PRO A 2 5.25 1.68 -20.26
CA PRO A 2 4.26 0.61 -20.18
C PRO A 2 3.56 0.60 -18.80
N PRO A 3 2.24 0.33 -18.74
CA PRO A 3 1.45 0.33 -17.49
C PRO A 3 1.96 -0.69 -16.47
N GLU A 4 2.66 -1.72 -16.94
CA GLU A 4 3.27 -2.78 -16.14
C GLU A 4 4.30 -2.24 -15.12
N VAL A 5 4.92 -1.09 -15.37
CA VAL A 5 5.94 -0.53 -14.48
C VAL A 5 5.33 -0.06 -13.16
N ALA A 6 4.14 0.53 -13.20
CA ALA A 6 3.42 0.98 -12.01
C ALA A 6 3.06 -0.19 -11.11
N LEU A 7 2.56 -1.27 -11.73
CA LEU A 7 2.24 -2.52 -11.04
C LEU A 7 3.51 -3.17 -10.48
N ALA A 8 4.62 -3.14 -11.22
CA ALA A 8 5.89 -3.69 -10.76
C ALA A 8 6.40 -3.03 -9.47
N ILE A 9 6.21 -1.71 -9.29
CA ILE A 9 6.60 -0.99 -8.06
C ILE A 9 5.91 -1.59 -6.83
N PHE A 10 4.62 -1.88 -6.94
CA PHE A 10 3.83 -2.51 -5.89
C PHE A 10 4.12 -4.01 -5.74
N LEU A 11 4.27 -4.73 -6.85
CA LEU A 11 4.44 -6.18 -6.87
C LEU A 11 5.81 -6.65 -6.38
N LEU A 12 6.85 -5.82 -6.51
CA LEU A 12 8.20 -6.17 -6.05
C LEU A 12 8.22 -6.46 -4.54
N PRO A 13 7.82 -5.53 -3.63
CA PRO A 13 7.75 -5.83 -2.20
C PRO A 13 6.79 -6.98 -1.86
N PHE A 14 5.69 -7.14 -2.60
CA PHE A 14 4.80 -8.29 -2.44
C PHE A 14 5.51 -9.62 -2.73
N PHE A 15 6.27 -9.68 -3.83
CA PHE A 15 7.06 -10.85 -4.18
C PHE A 15 8.16 -11.12 -3.15
N SER A 16 8.81 -10.08 -2.62
CA SER A 16 9.74 -10.21 -1.47
C SER A 16 9.05 -10.85 -0.26
N PHE A 17 7.84 -10.41 0.10
CA PHE A 17 7.06 -11.02 1.17
C PHE A 17 6.77 -12.50 0.92
N LEU A 18 6.32 -12.87 -0.29
CA LEU A 18 6.04 -14.26 -0.65
C LEU A 18 7.30 -15.13 -0.61
N LEU A 19 8.40 -14.64 -1.18
CA LEU A 19 9.68 -15.34 -1.22
C LEU A 19 10.19 -15.59 0.21
N ILE A 20 10.11 -14.59 1.09
CA ILE A 20 10.56 -14.75 2.47
C ILE A 20 9.66 -15.73 3.24
N SER A 21 8.34 -15.62 3.06
CA SER A 21 7.36 -16.39 3.84
C SER A 21 7.31 -17.87 3.42
N PHE A 22 7.38 -18.14 2.11
CA PHE A 22 7.22 -19.49 1.56
C PHE A 22 8.55 -20.19 1.23
N ILE A 23 9.64 -19.45 0.98
CA ILE A 23 10.92 -20.03 0.55
C ILE A 23 11.98 -19.86 1.64
N ILE A 24 12.32 -18.62 2.03
CA ILE A 24 13.46 -18.40 2.92
C ILE A 24 13.18 -18.92 4.32
N ARG A 25 12.01 -18.63 4.89
CA ARG A 25 11.68 -19.05 6.25
C ARG A 25 11.55 -20.59 6.38
N PRO A 26 10.88 -21.32 5.47
CA PRO A 26 10.76 -22.78 5.62
C PRO A 26 12.01 -23.56 5.21
N PHE A 27 12.72 -23.12 4.16
CA PHE A 27 13.81 -23.90 3.56
C PHE A 27 15.22 -23.37 3.85
N LEU A 28 15.40 -22.05 4.05
CA LEU A 28 16.71 -21.40 4.24
C LEU A 28 16.84 -20.75 5.63
N ASN A 29 16.20 -21.31 6.66
CA ASN A 29 16.23 -20.77 8.02
C ASN A 29 17.65 -20.70 8.63
N ASN A 30 18.62 -21.43 8.05
CA ASN A 30 20.05 -21.37 8.44
C ASN A 30 20.76 -20.06 8.00
N ARG A 31 20.15 -19.25 7.12
CA ARG A 31 20.70 -17.98 6.62
C ARG A 31 19.62 -16.87 6.63
N PRO A 32 19.11 -16.46 7.80
CA PRO A 32 18.02 -15.49 7.89
C PRO A 32 18.37 -14.13 7.27
N GLN A 33 19.64 -13.77 7.19
CA GLN A 33 20.14 -12.51 6.60
C GLN A 33 19.73 -12.34 5.13
N LEU A 34 19.51 -13.46 4.41
CA LEU A 34 19.02 -13.42 3.04
C LEU A 34 17.66 -12.71 2.93
N SER A 35 16.80 -12.84 3.94
CA SER A 35 15.52 -12.12 3.98
C SER A 35 15.72 -10.60 3.90
N GLY A 36 16.72 -10.08 4.64
CA GLY A 36 17.03 -8.66 4.65
C GLY A 36 17.56 -8.18 3.29
N TYR A 37 18.49 -8.94 2.69
CA TYR A 37 19.02 -8.59 1.37
C TYR A 37 17.96 -8.63 0.26
N VAL A 38 17.08 -9.64 0.27
CA VAL A 38 15.96 -9.73 -0.68
C VAL A 38 15.04 -8.53 -0.54
N THR A 39 14.67 -8.15 0.68
CA THR A 39 13.79 -7.00 0.89
C THR A 39 14.44 -5.69 0.48
N ILE A 40 15.73 -5.48 0.83
CA ILE A 40 16.47 -4.27 0.43
C ILE A 40 16.59 -4.20 -1.10
N ALA A 41 16.92 -5.30 -1.78
CA ALA A 41 17.02 -5.34 -3.23
C ALA A 41 15.66 -5.05 -3.89
N SER A 42 14.59 -5.64 -3.37
CA SER A 42 13.22 -5.43 -3.86
C SER A 42 12.76 -3.98 -3.73
N ILE A 43 12.96 -3.37 -2.55
CA ILE A 43 12.55 -1.98 -2.30
C ILE A 43 13.47 -1.02 -3.05
N GLY A 44 14.77 -1.33 -3.17
CA GLY A 44 15.71 -0.57 -3.99
C GLY A 44 15.31 -0.55 -5.46
N ALA A 45 14.92 -1.71 -6.02
CA ALA A 45 14.37 -1.77 -7.37
C ALA A 45 13.07 -0.96 -7.49
N SER A 46 12.20 -1.03 -6.49
CA SER A 46 10.96 -0.22 -6.45
C SER A 46 11.26 1.28 -6.44
N LEU A 47 12.27 1.73 -5.69
CA LEU A 47 12.72 3.13 -5.66
C LEU A 47 13.24 3.59 -7.03
N LEU A 48 14.03 2.77 -7.71
CA LEU A 48 14.54 3.09 -9.05
C LEU A 48 13.38 3.24 -10.05
N LEU A 49 12.40 2.34 -9.99
CA LEU A 49 11.19 2.43 -10.81
C LEU A 49 10.35 3.67 -10.45
N SER A 50 10.21 4.01 -9.16
CA SER A 50 9.51 5.23 -8.72
C SER A 50 10.18 6.51 -9.23
N ILE A 51 11.52 6.56 -9.24
CA ILE A 51 12.27 7.68 -9.83
C ILE A 51 12.01 7.78 -11.33
N TRP A 52 12.01 6.63 -12.03
CA TRP A 52 11.70 6.60 -13.46
C TRP A 52 10.28 7.08 -13.75
N VAL A 53 9.30 6.64 -12.95
CA VAL A 53 7.91 7.11 -13.00
C VAL A 53 7.83 8.62 -12.83
N LEU A 54 8.50 9.20 -11.83
CA LEU A 54 8.50 10.65 -11.62
C LEU A 54 9.02 11.40 -12.85
N ILE A 55 10.11 10.93 -13.46
CA ILE A 55 10.68 11.54 -14.66
C ILE A 55 9.68 11.52 -15.82
N GLU A 56 8.94 10.43 -15.99
CA GLU A 56 7.92 10.31 -17.05
C GLU A 56 6.70 11.19 -16.77
N VAL A 57 6.24 11.25 -15.52
CA VAL A 57 5.12 12.12 -15.11
C VAL A 57 5.45 13.61 -15.33
N ILE A 58 6.68 14.03 -15.03
CA ILE A 58 7.14 15.42 -15.27
C ILE A 58 7.14 15.77 -16.76
N LYS A 59 7.43 14.80 -17.63
CA LYS A 59 7.43 15.00 -19.10
C LYS A 59 6.04 14.90 -19.72
N ALA A 60 5.09 14.31 -19.02
CA ALA A 60 3.74 14.07 -19.54
C ALA A 60 2.91 15.36 -19.58
N PRO A 61 2.12 15.58 -20.65
CA PRO A 61 1.22 16.73 -20.71
C PRO A 61 0.16 16.61 -19.60
N GLY A 62 0.01 17.67 -18.80
CA GLY A 62 -0.90 17.68 -17.65
C GLY A 62 -0.37 16.96 -16.41
N HIS A 63 0.87 16.45 -16.43
CA HIS A 63 1.51 15.73 -15.33
C HIS A 63 0.68 14.54 -14.78
N VAL A 64 -0.03 13.87 -15.68
CA VAL A 64 -0.79 12.65 -15.41
C VAL A 64 -0.47 11.64 -16.52
N LEU A 65 -0.18 10.40 -16.14
CA LEU A 65 -0.03 9.30 -17.07
C LEU A 65 -1.37 8.55 -17.18
N PRO A 66 -2.00 8.49 -18.36
CA PRO A 66 -3.19 7.69 -18.54
C PRO A 66 -2.83 6.21 -18.42
N MET A 67 -3.47 5.52 -17.48
CA MET A 67 -3.34 4.09 -17.28
C MET A 67 -4.63 3.39 -17.71
N PRO A 68 -4.54 2.17 -18.26
CA PRO A 68 -5.72 1.40 -18.61
C PRO A 68 -6.44 0.93 -17.34
N ASP A 69 -7.75 1.14 -17.30
CA ASP A 69 -8.61 0.63 -16.24
C ASP A 69 -8.98 -0.82 -16.54
N TYR A 70 -8.83 -1.70 -15.54
CA TYR A 70 -9.22 -3.10 -15.62
C TYR A 70 -10.53 -3.31 -14.87
N GLN A 71 -11.52 -3.91 -15.52
CA GLN A 71 -12.78 -4.23 -14.87
C GLN A 71 -12.57 -5.35 -13.83
N TRP A 72 -12.81 -5.06 -12.55
CA TRP A 72 -12.60 -6.02 -11.46
C TRP A 72 -13.85 -6.78 -11.10
N LEU A 73 -14.96 -6.08 -10.86
CA LEU A 73 -16.21 -6.69 -10.43
C LEU A 73 -17.41 -5.98 -11.07
N VAL A 74 -18.39 -6.75 -11.53
CA VAL A 74 -19.69 -6.23 -11.97
C VAL A 74 -20.76 -6.72 -11.01
N VAL A 75 -21.48 -5.80 -10.38
CA VAL A 75 -22.61 -6.10 -9.51
C VAL A 75 -23.85 -5.39 -10.05
N GLY A 76 -24.71 -6.14 -10.74
CA GLY A 76 -25.84 -5.56 -11.46
C GLY A 76 -25.37 -4.62 -12.57
N ASP A 77 -25.80 -3.36 -12.51
CA ASP A 77 -25.44 -2.32 -13.47
C ASP A 77 -24.14 -1.56 -13.10
N ILE A 78 -23.50 -1.89 -11.97
CA ILE A 78 -22.30 -1.20 -11.47
C ILE A 78 -21.05 -1.99 -11.87
N ALA A 79 -20.18 -1.39 -12.67
CA ALA A 79 -18.86 -1.93 -12.98
C ALA A 79 -17.79 -1.25 -12.11
N ILE A 80 -17.20 -2.00 -11.18
CA ILE A 80 -16.07 -1.55 -10.38
C ILE A 80 -14.79 -1.76 -11.21
N GLN A 81 -14.11 -0.66 -11.50
CA GLN A 81 -12.86 -0.63 -12.23
C GLN A 81 -11.68 -0.55 -11.26
N VAL A 82 -10.57 -1.13 -11.70
CA VAL A 82 -9.24 -1.14 -11.09
C VAL A 82 -8.28 -0.54 -12.09
N GLY A 83 -8.04 0.75 -11.92
CA GLY A 83 -6.98 1.49 -12.55
C GLY A 83 -5.81 1.69 -11.59
N VAL A 84 -4.78 2.35 -12.10
CA VAL A 84 -3.67 2.85 -11.31
C VAL A 84 -3.55 4.33 -11.60
N THR A 85 -3.70 5.16 -10.58
CA THR A 85 -3.53 6.61 -10.72
C THR A 85 -2.06 6.97 -10.66
N LEU A 86 -1.59 7.62 -11.72
CA LEU A 86 -0.22 8.13 -11.83
C LEU A 86 -0.24 9.61 -12.16
N ASP A 87 -0.48 10.40 -11.13
CA ASP A 87 -0.38 11.84 -11.16
C ASP A 87 0.91 12.32 -10.46
N SER A 88 1.10 13.64 -10.43
CA SER A 88 2.24 14.26 -9.78
C SER A 88 2.34 13.91 -8.29
N LEU A 89 1.19 13.83 -7.60
CA LEU A 89 1.14 13.55 -6.18
C LEU A 89 1.55 12.10 -5.90
N ALA A 90 0.97 11.13 -6.62
CA ALA A 90 1.32 9.72 -6.52
C ALA A 90 2.81 9.51 -6.80
N ALA A 91 3.36 10.12 -7.86
CA ALA A 91 4.78 9.99 -8.19
C ALA A 91 5.72 10.45 -7.06
N VAL A 92 5.40 11.59 -6.43
CA VAL A 92 6.17 12.07 -5.27
C VAL A 92 6.01 11.13 -4.07
N MET A 93 4.79 10.69 -3.79
CA MET A 93 4.50 9.79 -2.67
C MET A 93 5.18 8.42 -2.82
N LEU A 94 5.25 7.88 -4.05
CA LEU A 94 5.99 6.64 -4.34
C LEU A 94 7.47 6.76 -3.96
N ILE A 95 8.12 7.89 -4.26
CA ILE A 95 9.52 8.13 -3.87
C ILE A 95 9.66 8.25 -2.36
N VAL A 96 8.78 8.99 -1.70
CA VAL A 96 8.82 9.14 -0.23
C VAL A 96 8.67 7.78 0.45
N VAL A 97 7.67 6.98 0.05
CA VAL A 97 7.41 5.67 0.64
C VAL A 97 8.57 4.71 0.39
N THR A 98 9.08 4.62 -0.84
CA THR A 98 10.17 3.70 -1.19
C THR A 98 11.51 4.10 -0.56
N SER A 99 11.83 5.40 -0.50
CA SER A 99 13.07 5.90 0.10
C SER A 99 13.10 5.70 1.61
N VAL A 100 12.03 6.09 2.33
CA VAL A 100 11.93 5.87 3.77
C VAL A 100 11.93 4.37 4.08
N SER A 101 11.18 3.57 3.32
CA SER A 101 11.19 2.12 3.48
C SER A 101 12.60 1.54 3.29
N LEU A 102 13.35 1.97 2.27
CA LEU A 102 14.70 1.48 2.02
C LEU A 102 15.65 1.78 3.20
N LEU A 103 15.62 3.02 3.71
CA LEU A 103 16.44 3.43 4.84
C LEU A 103 16.11 2.64 6.11
N VAL A 104 14.83 2.45 6.39
CA VAL A 104 14.38 1.63 7.53
C VAL A 104 14.88 0.21 7.40
N GLN A 105 14.86 -0.37 6.19
CA GLN A 105 15.28 -1.77 6.00
C GLN A 105 16.79 -1.97 6.09
N ILE A 106 17.58 -1.01 5.62
CA ILE A 106 19.03 -0.98 5.83
C ILE A 106 19.35 -0.90 7.32
N TYR A 107 18.66 -0.02 8.06
CA TYR A 107 18.81 0.09 9.50
C TYR A 107 18.41 -1.20 10.23
N SER A 108 17.27 -1.79 9.86
CA SER A 108 16.73 -3.00 10.48
C SER A 108 17.61 -4.22 10.26
N GLN A 109 18.44 -4.25 9.22
CA GLN A 109 19.40 -5.32 8.99
C GLN A 109 20.42 -5.45 10.13
N GLY A 110 20.88 -4.31 10.67
CA GLY A 110 21.74 -4.26 11.84
C GLY A 110 20.98 -4.47 13.15
N TYR A 111 19.82 -3.81 13.28
CA TYR A 111 19.03 -3.83 14.52
C TYR A 111 18.49 -5.22 14.88
N MET A 112 18.00 -5.98 13.90
CA MET A 112 17.41 -7.30 14.13
C MET A 112 18.44 -8.44 14.20
N ARG A 113 19.74 -8.12 14.10
CA ARG A 113 20.79 -9.14 14.03
C ARG A 113 20.80 -10.03 15.28
N GLY A 114 20.58 -11.32 15.08
CA GLY A 114 20.54 -12.31 16.16
C GLY A 114 19.14 -12.56 16.75
N ASP A 115 18.11 -11.85 16.31
CA ASP A 115 16.73 -12.14 16.70
C ASP A 115 16.20 -13.39 15.95
N PRO A 116 15.58 -14.36 16.64
CA PRO A 116 15.05 -15.58 16.01
C PRO A 116 13.91 -15.30 15.02
N GLY A 117 13.24 -14.16 15.12
CA GLY A 117 12.16 -13.72 14.24
C GLY A 117 12.61 -12.89 13.04
N TYR A 118 13.92 -12.81 12.74
CA TYR A 118 14.48 -11.96 11.68
C TYR A 118 13.71 -12.06 10.34
N SER A 119 13.53 -13.26 9.79
CA SER A 119 12.84 -13.43 8.51
C SER A 119 11.36 -13.02 8.57
N ARG A 120 10.69 -13.22 9.71
CA ARG A 120 9.30 -12.78 9.90
C ARG A 120 9.18 -11.26 9.88
N TYR A 121 10.13 -10.55 10.51
CA TYR A 121 10.15 -9.10 10.52
C TYR A 121 10.27 -8.53 9.10
N PHE A 122 11.22 -9.02 8.29
CA PHE A 122 11.41 -8.56 6.91
C PHE A 122 10.23 -8.92 5.99
N ALA A 123 9.56 -10.04 6.23
CA ALA A 123 8.30 -10.36 5.55
C ALA A 123 7.21 -9.33 5.87
N PHE A 124 6.96 -9.04 7.15
CA PHE A 124 5.94 -8.06 7.56
C PHE A 124 6.25 -6.65 7.06
N MET A 125 7.52 -6.25 7.09
CA MET A 125 7.93 -4.97 6.53
C MET A 125 7.76 -4.91 5.01
N SER A 126 8.03 -6.00 4.28
CA SER A 126 7.78 -6.07 2.84
C SER A 126 6.29 -5.92 2.52
N LEU A 127 5.42 -6.58 3.31
CA LEU A 127 3.97 -6.47 3.17
C LEU A 127 3.44 -5.07 3.55
N PHE A 128 4.07 -4.43 4.54
CA PHE A 128 3.76 -3.04 4.92
C PHE A 128 4.08 -2.08 3.78
N THR A 129 5.29 -2.16 3.21
CA THR A 129 5.67 -1.32 2.05
C THR A 129 4.77 -1.60 0.84
N CYS A 130 4.45 -2.86 0.57
CA CYS A 130 3.49 -3.26 -0.45
C CYS A 130 2.13 -2.57 -0.24
N SER A 131 1.56 -2.65 0.96
CA SER A 131 0.26 -2.05 1.27
C SER A 131 0.30 -0.53 1.13
N MET A 132 1.37 0.13 1.57
CA MET A 132 1.55 1.57 1.40
C MET A 132 1.65 2.00 -0.07
N LEU A 133 2.36 1.24 -0.90
CA LEU A 133 2.46 1.55 -2.33
C LEU A 133 1.12 1.33 -3.04
N GLY A 134 0.40 0.27 -2.69
CA GLY A 134 -0.95 0.01 -3.22
C GLY A 134 -1.93 1.13 -2.85
N LEU A 135 -1.84 1.66 -1.63
CA LEU A 135 -2.66 2.78 -1.17
C LEU A 135 -2.39 4.06 -2.00
N VAL A 136 -1.13 4.34 -2.34
CA VAL A 136 -0.75 5.51 -3.15
C VAL A 136 -1.20 5.38 -4.60
N LEU A 137 -1.21 4.16 -5.14
CA LEU A 137 -1.59 3.87 -6.52
C LEU A 137 -3.10 3.67 -6.73
N ALA A 138 -3.88 3.64 -5.65
CA ALA A 138 -5.31 3.38 -5.71
C ALA A 138 -6.06 4.52 -6.43
N ASP A 139 -6.79 4.15 -7.46
CA ASP A 139 -7.67 5.02 -8.26
C ASP A 139 -9.11 5.08 -7.71
N ASN A 140 -9.47 4.08 -6.92
CA ASN A 140 -10.81 3.83 -6.44
C ASN A 140 -10.84 3.76 -4.91
N LEU A 141 -11.87 4.34 -4.29
CA LEU A 141 -12.04 4.36 -2.83
C LEU A 141 -12.07 2.96 -2.19
N LEU A 142 -12.60 1.95 -2.89
CA LEU A 142 -12.60 0.58 -2.38
C LEU A 142 -11.20 -0.04 -2.33
N PHE A 143 -10.37 0.22 -3.34
CA PHE A 143 -8.98 -0.26 -3.36
C PHE A 143 -8.12 0.49 -2.36
N LEU A 144 -8.35 1.80 -2.23
CA LEU A 144 -7.74 2.60 -1.18
C LEU A 144 -8.09 2.02 0.19
N TYR A 145 -9.36 1.69 0.45
CA TYR A 145 -9.78 1.05 1.70
C TYR A 145 -9.13 -0.34 1.90
N LEU A 146 -9.06 -1.17 0.86
CA LEU A 146 -8.42 -2.48 0.95
C LEU A 146 -6.95 -2.37 1.35
N PHE A 147 -6.19 -1.44 0.75
CA PHE A 147 -4.79 -1.24 1.11
C PHE A 147 -4.63 -0.52 2.46
N TRP A 148 -5.55 0.36 2.82
CA TRP A 148 -5.62 0.98 4.14
C TRP A 148 -5.71 -0.07 5.25
N GLU A 149 -6.58 -1.06 5.07
CA GLU A 149 -6.74 -2.19 5.98
C GLU A 149 -5.49 -3.08 6.01
N GLY A 150 -4.83 -3.25 4.85
CA GLY A 150 -3.53 -3.91 4.73
C GLY A 150 -2.46 -3.24 5.58
N VAL A 151 -2.38 -1.90 5.56
CA VAL A 151 -1.47 -1.11 6.41
C VAL A 151 -1.80 -1.30 7.89
N GLY A 152 -3.09 -1.31 8.25
CA GLY A 152 -3.56 -1.58 9.61
C GLY A 152 -3.16 -2.96 10.12
N LEU A 153 -3.36 -4.01 9.30
CA LEU A 153 -2.95 -5.38 9.60
C LEU A 153 -1.43 -5.49 9.77
N CYS A 154 -0.66 -4.93 8.85
CA CYS A 154 0.80 -4.96 8.93
C CYS A 154 1.32 -4.25 10.18
N SER A 155 0.71 -3.13 10.54
CA SER A 155 1.03 -2.39 11.78
C SER A 155 0.76 -3.23 13.02
N TYR A 156 -0.38 -3.94 13.07
CA TYR A 156 -0.68 -4.88 14.15
C TYR A 156 0.38 -5.98 14.28
N LEU A 157 0.76 -6.60 13.15
CA LEU A 157 1.77 -7.67 13.12
C LEU A 157 3.17 -7.18 13.56
N LEU A 158 3.53 -5.94 13.22
CA LEU A 158 4.81 -5.34 13.59
C LEU A 158 4.85 -4.89 15.05
N ILE A 159 3.79 -4.25 15.56
CA ILE A 159 3.70 -3.87 16.99
C ILE A 159 3.67 -5.13 17.86
N GLY A 160 2.92 -6.15 17.45
CA GLY A 160 2.82 -7.44 18.11
C GLY A 160 3.98 -8.39 17.82
N PHE A 161 5.08 -7.92 17.22
CA PHE A 161 6.16 -8.79 16.75
C PHE A 161 6.76 -9.66 17.87
N TRP A 162 6.98 -9.09 19.06
CA TRP A 162 7.36 -9.83 20.27
C TRP A 162 6.13 -10.24 21.09
N PHE A 163 5.24 -11.03 20.48
CA PHE A 163 3.99 -11.52 21.09
C PHE A 163 4.17 -12.28 22.42
N HIS A 164 5.37 -12.80 22.71
CA HIS A 164 5.71 -13.41 24.00
C HIS A 164 5.65 -12.40 25.16
N ARG A 165 5.81 -11.11 24.89
CA ARG A 165 5.68 -10.05 25.90
C ARG A 165 4.22 -9.62 25.98
N PRO A 166 3.55 -9.78 27.13
CA PRO A 166 2.12 -9.45 27.25
C PRO A 166 1.86 -7.95 27.02
N GLU A 167 2.83 -7.09 27.32
CA GLU A 167 2.76 -5.65 27.04
C GLU A 167 2.67 -5.36 25.54
N ALA A 168 3.50 -6.03 24.72
CA ALA A 168 3.50 -5.86 23.27
C ALA A 168 2.21 -6.40 22.64
N ALA A 169 1.72 -7.57 23.10
CA ALA A 169 0.46 -8.14 22.64
C ALA A 169 -0.74 -7.22 22.96
N ARG A 170 -0.78 -6.66 24.19
CA ARG A 170 -1.83 -5.71 24.59
C ARG A 170 -1.75 -4.40 23.81
N ALA A 171 -0.54 -3.90 23.55
CA ALA A 171 -0.34 -2.69 22.75
C ALA A 171 -0.80 -2.89 21.31
N ALA A 172 -0.47 -4.04 20.69
CA ALA A 172 -0.91 -4.38 19.34
C ALA A 172 -2.44 -4.43 19.25
N THR A 173 -3.10 -5.15 20.16
CA THR A 173 -4.58 -5.23 20.18
C THR A 173 -5.20 -3.86 20.40
N LYS A 174 -4.65 -3.04 21.30
CA LYS A 174 -5.16 -1.67 21.52
C LYS A 174 -5.06 -0.84 20.25
N ALA A 175 -3.89 -0.83 19.60
CA ALA A 175 -3.68 -0.09 18.36
C ALA A 175 -4.65 -0.55 17.27
N PHE A 176 -4.76 -1.86 17.06
CA PHE A 176 -5.62 -2.44 16.02
C PHE A 176 -7.10 -2.13 16.26
N VAL A 177 -7.61 -2.26 17.50
CA VAL A 177 -9.01 -1.97 17.81
C VAL A 177 -9.34 -0.48 17.59
N VAL A 178 -8.44 0.42 17.98
CA VAL A 178 -8.65 1.86 17.80
C VAL A 178 -8.67 2.23 16.31
N THR A 179 -7.72 1.70 15.52
CA THR A 179 -7.71 1.90 14.06
C THR A 179 -8.97 1.33 13.44
N ARG A 180 -9.39 0.13 13.86
CA ARG A 180 -10.57 -0.55 13.31
C ARG A 180 -11.86 0.23 13.49
N ILE A 181 -12.03 0.90 14.63
CA ILE A 181 -13.18 1.78 14.85
C ILE A 181 -13.18 2.95 13.85
N GLY A 182 -12.01 3.52 13.58
CA GLY A 182 -11.84 4.53 12.53
C GLY A 182 -12.17 3.97 11.14
N ASP A 183 -11.71 2.75 10.83
CA ASP A 183 -11.93 2.09 9.54
C ASP A 183 -13.42 1.84 9.26
N PHE A 184 -14.24 1.58 10.29
CA PHE A 184 -15.69 1.50 10.13
C PHE A 184 -16.30 2.84 9.76
N GLY A 185 -15.84 3.94 10.37
CA GLY A 185 -16.27 5.29 10.00
C GLY A 185 -15.85 5.62 8.56
N PHE A 186 -14.64 5.24 8.17
CA PHE A 186 -14.15 5.44 6.82
C PHE A 186 -14.96 4.64 5.79
N LEU A 187 -15.23 3.37 6.06
CA LEU A 187 -16.09 2.55 5.19
C LEU A 187 -17.50 3.11 5.09
N ALA A 188 -18.08 3.57 6.20
CA ALA A 188 -19.40 4.20 6.19
C ALA A 188 -19.42 5.46 5.30
N ALA A 189 -18.36 6.27 5.33
CA ALA A 189 -18.22 7.43 4.45
C ALA A 189 -18.11 7.04 2.97
N ILE A 190 -17.35 5.99 2.64
CA ILE A 190 -17.24 5.47 1.26
C ILE A 190 -18.61 5.00 0.76
N LEU A 191 -19.33 4.22 1.58
CA LEU A 191 -20.67 3.73 1.22
C LEU A 191 -21.68 4.87 1.08
N PHE A 192 -21.58 5.90 1.93
CA PHE A 192 -22.42 7.08 1.84
C PHE A 192 -22.17 7.88 0.56
N LEU A 193 -20.90 8.10 0.19
CA LEU A 193 -20.53 8.74 -1.07
C LEU A 193 -21.08 7.96 -2.26
N PHE A 194 -20.85 6.64 -2.26
CA PHE A 194 -21.36 5.76 -3.30
C PHE A 194 -22.89 5.81 -3.42
N ALA A 195 -23.62 5.83 -2.30
CA ALA A 195 -25.08 5.93 -2.32
C ALA A 195 -25.59 7.27 -2.92
N LYS A 196 -24.74 8.30 -2.98
CA LYS A 196 -25.07 9.61 -3.57
C LYS A 196 -24.59 9.77 -5.01
N THR A 197 -23.42 9.24 -5.35
CA THR A 197 -22.78 9.45 -6.65
C THR A 197 -22.90 8.27 -7.60
N GLY A 198 -23.11 7.05 -7.08
CA GLY A 198 -23.13 5.82 -7.86
C GLY A 198 -21.76 5.36 -8.35
N THR A 199 -20.67 6.01 -7.95
CA THR A 199 -19.30 5.71 -8.38
C THR A 199 -18.34 5.62 -7.20
N PHE A 200 -17.31 4.79 -7.34
CA PHE A 200 -16.19 4.71 -6.40
C PHE A 200 -14.88 5.31 -6.96
N ASP A 201 -14.92 5.78 -8.21
CA ASP A 201 -13.77 6.37 -8.90
C ASP A 201 -13.41 7.74 -8.31
N ILE A 202 -12.17 7.92 -7.88
CA ILE A 202 -11.72 9.14 -7.21
C ILE A 202 -11.70 10.32 -8.19
N GLY A 203 -11.36 10.09 -9.45
CA GLY A 203 -11.34 11.11 -10.50
C GLY A 203 -12.74 11.64 -10.81
N GLU A 204 -13.72 10.76 -10.97
CA GLU A 204 -15.13 11.11 -11.18
C GLU A 204 -15.71 11.82 -9.97
N LEU A 205 -15.44 11.32 -8.75
CA LEU A 205 -15.85 11.99 -7.51
C LEU A 205 -15.28 13.41 -7.41
N HIS A 206 -14.02 13.61 -7.82
CA HIS A 206 -13.40 14.93 -7.86
C HIS A 206 -14.13 15.87 -8.84
N GLN A 207 -14.48 15.38 -10.03
CA GLN A 207 -15.26 16.17 -11.00
C GLN A 207 -16.65 16.52 -10.46
N LEU A 208 -17.36 15.55 -9.86
CA LEU A 208 -18.67 15.75 -9.22
C LEU A 208 -18.61 16.78 -8.07
N ALA A 209 -17.49 16.82 -7.33
CA ALA A 209 -17.25 17.83 -6.31
C ALA A 209 -17.09 19.23 -6.92
N LEU A 210 -16.28 19.36 -7.98
CA LEU A 210 -16.01 20.64 -8.63
C LEU A 210 -17.25 21.28 -9.27
N ILE A 211 -18.14 20.47 -9.86
CA ILE A 211 -19.39 20.95 -10.46
C ILE A 211 -20.49 21.25 -9.43
N GLY A 212 -20.20 21.07 -8.12
CA GLY A 212 -21.14 21.35 -7.04
C GLY A 212 -22.27 20.33 -6.87
N ALA A 213 -22.23 19.20 -7.59
CA ALA A 213 -23.21 18.11 -7.45
C ALA A 213 -23.17 17.44 -6.07
N LEU A 214 -22.05 17.60 -5.35
CA LEU A 214 -21.87 17.18 -3.95
C LEU A 214 -22.17 18.29 -2.92
N GLY A 215 -22.62 19.48 -3.36
CA GLY A 215 -22.90 20.61 -2.49
C GLY A 215 -24.19 20.44 -1.67
N GLY A 216 -24.11 20.66 -0.36
CA GLY A 216 -25.27 20.82 0.53
C GLY A 216 -25.29 19.91 1.76
N THR A 217 -25.15 18.58 1.58
CA THR A 217 -25.27 17.59 2.69
C THR A 217 -24.10 16.62 2.79
N VAL A 218 -23.17 16.65 1.83
CA VAL A 218 -22.10 15.64 1.69
C VAL A 218 -20.70 16.21 2.00
N LEU A 219 -20.46 17.49 1.73
CA LEU A 219 -19.15 18.16 1.90
C LEU A 219 -19.21 19.42 2.79
N THR A 220 -20.29 19.62 3.55
CA THR A 220 -20.38 20.72 4.54
C THR A 220 -19.58 20.42 5.80
#